data_AF-A0AAD3RX59-F1
#
_entry.id   AF-A0AAD3RX59-F1
#
_cell.length_a   1.000
_cell.length_b   1.000
_cell.length_c   1.000
_cell.angle_alpha   90.00
_cell.angle_beta   90.00
_cell.angle_gamma   90.00
#
_symmetry.space_group_name_H-M   'P 1'
#
loop_
_entity.id
_entity.type
_entity.pdbx_description
1 polymer ?
#
loop_
_entity_poly.entity_id
_entity_poly.type
_entity_poly.pdbx_seq_one_letter_code
_entity_poly.pdbx_strand_id
1 'polypeptide(L)'
;MTSNSDRPTSSSLPSLALARDIDPLLKDLSEKKQSFKRNVVSLAAELKDVRNRLALKEQSYAKETLTRQEVEAKAKNMEQEIRRLQKSLEERNGQIEASTSAAEKYLKELDVLRSQLTATQAMADASAVSAQSAQLQCLSLLKELDEKNSLLKEHESRVLMLAEQFDSLQMDLQARKSSQKQLKDEVARVERDIMEAVAKAEAAKDCELRKMLEEISPKNLEEMNKLLAVKDEEIAKLKDEIRISSFHWKQKTKEMEAQIEKHRRADQELKKRVLKMEFCLQEARSQTRKLQRVGERSDKAIKELRDQLATKQQGAAESCEKQNFWESSRFKILVSMSMLVLVLFSKSY
;
A
#
# COMPACT_ATOMS: atom_id res chain seq x y z
N MET A 1 -10.52 -105.74 33.59
CA MET A 1 -10.40 -106.16 35.00
C MET A 1 -11.82 -106.33 35.53
N THR A 2 -12.38 -107.53 35.74
CA THR A 2 -12.02 -108.56 36.76
C THR A 2 -12.17 -107.98 38.18
N SER A 3 -13.02 -108.46 39.09
CA SER A 3 -13.76 -109.74 39.14
C SER A 3 -15.07 -109.64 39.96
N ASN A 4 -15.94 -110.65 39.77
CA ASN A 4 -16.61 -111.48 40.79
C ASN A 4 -15.99 -111.33 42.21
N SER A 5 -16.67 -111.51 43.34
CA SER A 5 -17.84 -112.36 43.63
C SER A 5 -18.44 -111.92 45.01
N ASP A 6 -19.36 -112.59 45.72
CA ASP A 6 -20.00 -113.91 45.58
C ASP A 6 -21.42 -113.93 46.23
N ARG A 7 -22.06 -115.10 46.25
CA ARG A 7 -23.32 -115.43 46.94
C ARG A 7 -23.20 -116.86 47.53
N PRO A 8 -23.53 -117.10 48.80
CA PRO A 8 -23.88 -118.45 49.25
C PRO A 8 -25.40 -118.68 49.26
N THR A 9 -25.81 -119.92 49.01
CA THR A 9 -27.21 -120.37 48.93
C THR A 9 -27.35 -121.77 49.54
N SER A 10 -28.18 -121.98 50.57
CA SER A 10 -28.65 -123.29 51.07
C SER A 10 -29.51 -123.09 52.35
N SER A 11 -30.83 -123.38 52.35
CA SER A 11 -31.48 -124.62 52.84
C SER A 11 -31.61 -124.70 54.39
N SER A 12 -32.72 -125.05 55.07
CA SER A 12 -33.99 -125.71 54.67
C SER A 12 -35.17 -125.40 55.64
N LEU A 13 -36.37 -125.82 55.23
CA LEU A 13 -37.70 -125.87 55.90
C LEU A 13 -37.75 -126.69 57.22
N PRO A 14 -38.90 -126.81 57.93
CA PRO A 14 -40.03 -125.88 58.14
C PRO A 14 -40.41 -125.72 59.64
N SER A 15 -41.26 -124.74 59.99
CA SER A 15 -42.09 -124.79 61.22
C SER A 15 -43.36 -123.96 61.05
N LEU A 16 -44.51 -124.61 61.08
CA LEU A 16 -45.82 -123.97 61.13
C LEU A 16 -46.13 -123.47 62.55
N ALA A 17 -47.11 -122.56 62.64
CA ALA A 17 -47.77 -122.13 63.88
C ALA A 17 -46.88 -121.43 64.94
N LEU A 18 -46.84 -120.10 64.85
CA LEU A 18 -47.83 -119.35 65.63
C LEU A 18 -48.12 -118.01 64.93
N ALA A 19 -49.40 -117.71 64.72
CA ALA A 19 -49.82 -116.35 64.43
C ALA A 19 -49.60 -115.50 65.69
N ARG A 20 -48.37 -114.99 65.86
CA ARG A 20 -48.13 -113.85 66.74
C ARG A 20 -48.40 -112.62 65.92
N ASP A 21 -49.61 -112.10 66.07
CA ASP A 21 -49.88 -110.70 65.80
C ASP A 21 -48.78 -109.88 66.45
N ILE A 22 -47.91 -109.30 65.62
CA ILE A 22 -47.00 -108.26 66.06
C ILE A 22 -47.91 -107.12 66.47
N ASP A 23 -47.90 -106.78 67.77
CA ASP A 23 -48.64 -105.66 68.34
C ASP A 23 -48.63 -104.49 67.34
N PRO A 24 -49.81 -104.04 66.85
CA PRO A 24 -49.89 -103.02 65.81
C PRO A 24 -49.04 -101.78 66.12
N LEU A 25 -48.89 -101.45 67.40
CA LEU A 25 -48.06 -100.36 67.91
C LEU A 25 -46.55 -100.57 67.64
N LEU A 26 -46.04 -101.79 67.78
CA LEU A 26 -44.63 -102.12 67.54
C LEU A 26 -44.28 -102.12 66.05
N LYS A 27 -45.21 -102.57 65.19
CA LYS A 27 -45.03 -102.52 63.73
C LYS A 27 -44.98 -101.06 63.24
N ASP A 28 -45.94 -100.23 63.66
CA ASP A 28 -45.96 -98.80 63.40
C ASP A 28 -44.69 -98.09 63.92
N LEU A 29 -44.21 -98.43 65.11
CA LEU A 29 -42.94 -97.89 65.64
C LEU A 29 -41.73 -98.23 64.74
N SER A 30 -41.70 -99.45 64.18
CA SER A 30 -40.63 -99.90 63.29
C SER A 30 -40.67 -99.21 61.92
N GLU A 31 -41.86 -99.02 61.36
CA GLU A 31 -42.08 -98.29 60.10
C GLU A 31 -41.75 -96.80 60.26
N LYS A 32 -42.15 -96.18 61.38
CA LYS A 32 -41.78 -94.79 61.75
C LYS A 32 -40.28 -94.63 61.96
N LYS A 33 -39.60 -95.60 62.60
CA LYS A 33 -38.13 -95.59 62.75
C LYS A 33 -37.44 -95.70 61.38
N GLN A 34 -37.95 -96.52 60.47
CA GLN A 34 -37.37 -96.68 59.13
C GLN A 34 -37.66 -95.47 58.23
N SER A 35 -38.86 -94.89 58.29
CA SER A 35 -39.19 -93.65 57.55
C SER A 35 -38.38 -92.47 58.06
N PHE A 36 -38.23 -92.29 59.38
CA PHE A 36 -37.33 -91.31 59.97
C PHE A 36 -35.88 -91.48 59.45
N LYS A 37 -35.37 -92.72 59.42
CA LYS A 37 -34.03 -92.99 58.86
C LYS A 37 -33.92 -92.60 57.37
N ARG A 38 -34.94 -92.86 56.55
CA ARG A 38 -34.96 -92.42 55.14
C ARG A 38 -35.01 -90.89 55.04
N ASN A 39 -35.83 -90.22 55.84
CA ASN A 39 -35.97 -88.77 55.85
C ASN A 39 -34.67 -88.07 56.28
N VAL A 40 -33.97 -88.59 57.29
CA VAL A 40 -32.65 -88.08 57.72
C VAL A 40 -31.60 -88.24 56.60
N VAL A 41 -31.63 -89.35 55.86
CA VAL A 41 -30.73 -89.56 54.71
C VAL A 41 -31.08 -88.62 53.53
N SER A 42 -32.37 -88.39 53.24
CA SER A 42 -32.81 -87.40 52.24
C SER A 42 -32.35 -86.01 52.61
N LEU A 43 -32.63 -85.58 53.84
CA LEU A 43 -32.23 -84.27 54.36
C LEU A 43 -30.70 -84.07 54.33
N ALA A 44 -29.92 -85.11 54.62
CA ALA A 44 -28.46 -85.05 54.50
C ALA A 44 -27.98 -84.90 53.05
N ALA A 45 -28.66 -85.54 52.09
CA ALA A 45 -28.39 -85.38 50.66
C ALA A 45 -28.79 -83.98 50.16
N GLU A 46 -29.96 -83.48 50.55
CA GLU A 46 -30.45 -82.13 50.23
C GLU A 46 -29.55 -81.04 50.83
N LEU A 47 -29.10 -81.18 52.08
CA LEU A 47 -28.13 -80.26 52.69
C LEU A 47 -26.79 -80.26 51.96
N LYS A 48 -26.32 -81.44 51.51
CA LYS A 48 -25.08 -81.55 50.71
C LYS A 48 -25.23 -80.87 49.35
N ASP A 49 -26.38 -81.04 48.69
CA ASP A 49 -26.70 -80.42 47.40
C ASP A 49 -26.86 -78.89 47.53
N VAL A 50 -27.59 -78.39 48.54
CA VAL A 50 -27.65 -76.96 48.88
C VAL A 50 -26.26 -76.39 49.13
N ARG A 51 -25.39 -77.09 49.89
CA ARG A 51 -24.01 -76.66 50.15
C ARG A 51 -23.17 -76.61 48.88
N ASN A 52 -23.31 -77.58 47.97
CA ASN A 52 -22.62 -77.58 46.67
C ASN A 52 -23.09 -76.41 45.80
N ARG A 53 -24.41 -76.16 45.73
CA ARG A 53 -24.98 -75.00 45.00
C ARG A 53 -24.50 -73.67 45.58
N LEU A 54 -24.42 -73.55 46.91
CA LEU A 54 -23.90 -72.36 47.58
C LEU A 54 -22.43 -72.13 47.19
N ALA A 55 -21.58 -73.15 47.30
CA ALA A 55 -20.16 -73.06 46.93
C ALA A 55 -19.95 -72.69 45.44
N LEU A 56 -20.78 -73.22 44.53
CA LEU A 56 -20.75 -72.83 43.11
C LEU A 56 -21.14 -71.35 42.92
N LYS A 57 -22.15 -70.87 43.65
CA LYS A 57 -22.62 -69.48 43.59
C LYS A 57 -21.62 -68.49 44.20
N GLU A 58 -20.95 -68.89 45.28
CA GLU A 58 -19.82 -68.16 45.87
C GLU A 58 -18.65 -68.07 44.87
N GLN A 59 -18.32 -69.17 44.20
CA GLN A 59 -17.27 -69.18 43.17
C GLN A 59 -17.63 -68.30 41.96
N SER A 60 -18.87 -68.32 41.48
CA SER A 60 -19.30 -67.45 40.36
C SER A 60 -19.25 -65.98 40.77
N TYR A 61 -19.70 -65.65 41.98
CA TYR A 61 -19.66 -64.27 42.50
C TYR A 61 -18.22 -63.75 42.66
N ALA A 62 -17.29 -64.60 43.13
CA ALA A 62 -15.88 -64.24 43.21
C ALA A 62 -15.27 -63.95 41.82
N LYS A 63 -15.59 -64.78 40.81
CA LYS A 63 -15.16 -64.57 39.42
C LYS A 63 -15.73 -63.29 38.82
N GLU A 64 -17.03 -63.04 39.01
CA GLU A 64 -17.70 -61.82 38.54
C GLU A 64 -17.15 -60.55 39.22
N THR A 65 -16.82 -60.63 40.51
CA THR A 65 -16.21 -59.52 41.24
C THR A 65 -14.82 -59.19 40.69
N LEU A 66 -14.02 -60.21 40.36
CA LEU A 66 -12.68 -60.03 39.80
C LEU A 66 -12.74 -59.43 38.38
N THR A 67 -13.58 -59.95 37.48
CA THR A 67 -13.72 -59.38 36.12
C THR A 67 -14.30 -57.96 36.16
N ARG A 68 -15.21 -57.66 37.10
CA ARG A 68 -15.70 -56.30 37.33
C ARG A 68 -14.57 -55.36 37.77
N GLN A 69 -13.69 -55.79 38.69
CA GLN A 69 -12.53 -54.99 39.12
C GLN A 69 -11.55 -54.72 37.97
N GLU A 70 -11.27 -55.71 37.12
CA GLU A 70 -10.43 -55.55 35.92
C GLU A 70 -11.03 -54.54 34.92
N VAL A 71 -12.33 -54.65 34.64
CA VAL A 71 -13.03 -53.73 33.74
C VAL A 71 -13.10 -52.32 34.34
N GLU A 72 -13.33 -52.19 35.64
CA GLU A 72 -13.34 -50.89 36.34
C GLU A 72 -11.95 -50.22 36.32
N ALA A 73 -10.88 -50.99 36.55
CA ALA A 73 -9.51 -50.50 36.44
C ALA A 73 -9.17 -50.06 35.00
N LYS A 74 -9.59 -50.83 34.00
CA LYS A 74 -9.43 -50.48 32.58
C LYS A 74 -10.21 -49.20 32.22
N ALA A 75 -11.45 -49.07 32.69
CA ALA A 75 -12.27 -47.87 32.48
C ALA A 75 -11.63 -46.62 33.10
N LYS A 76 -11.12 -46.72 34.35
CA LYS A 76 -10.38 -45.64 35.02
C LYS A 76 -9.12 -45.23 34.27
N ASN A 77 -8.37 -46.18 33.71
CA ASN A 77 -7.20 -45.89 32.88
C ASN A 77 -7.59 -45.16 31.58
N MET A 78 -8.61 -45.66 30.87
CA MET A 78 -9.14 -45.00 29.67
C MET A 78 -9.64 -43.57 29.96
N GLU A 79 -10.29 -43.35 31.10
CA GLU A 79 -10.73 -42.01 31.52
C GLU A 79 -9.53 -41.06 31.75
N GLN A 80 -8.45 -41.55 32.38
CA GLN A 80 -7.23 -40.77 32.57
C GLN A 80 -6.54 -40.44 31.24
N GLU A 81 -6.52 -41.36 30.29
CA GLU A 81 -5.99 -41.12 28.94
C GLU A 81 -6.82 -40.06 28.20
N ILE A 82 -8.16 -40.15 28.24
CA ILE A 82 -9.06 -39.15 27.66
C ILE A 82 -8.79 -37.75 28.24
N ARG A 83 -8.66 -37.64 29.57
CA ARG A 83 -8.32 -36.35 30.23
C ARG A 83 -6.95 -35.81 29.79
N ARG A 84 -5.94 -36.67 29.63
CA ARG A 84 -4.61 -36.27 29.14
C ARG A 84 -4.64 -35.81 27.68
N LEU A 85 -5.36 -36.52 26.82
CA LEU A 85 -5.56 -36.16 25.41
C LEU A 85 -6.35 -34.85 25.26
N GLN A 86 -7.41 -34.66 26.04
CA GLN A 86 -8.19 -33.40 26.08
C GLN A 86 -7.31 -32.21 26.45
N LYS A 87 -6.46 -32.33 27.48
CA LYS A 87 -5.53 -31.26 27.87
C LYS A 87 -4.53 -30.93 26.77
N SER A 88 -3.95 -31.96 26.13
CA SER A 88 -2.99 -31.76 25.03
C SER A 88 -3.64 -31.13 23.79
N LEU A 89 -4.90 -31.46 23.51
CA LEU A 89 -5.66 -30.86 22.41
C LEU A 89 -5.97 -29.38 22.69
N GLU A 90 -6.31 -29.02 23.93
CA GLU A 90 -6.51 -27.62 24.32
C GLU A 90 -5.22 -26.80 24.23
N GLU A 91 -4.10 -27.35 24.70
CA GLU A 91 -2.76 -26.74 24.56
C GLU A 91 -2.38 -26.52 23.08
N ARG A 92 -2.67 -27.49 22.20
CA ARG A 92 -2.49 -27.37 20.74
C ARG A 92 -3.38 -26.29 20.13
N ASN A 93 -4.65 -26.21 20.54
CA ASN A 93 -5.59 -25.19 20.05
C ASN A 93 -5.08 -23.79 20.40
N GLY A 94 -4.69 -23.54 21.65
CA GLY A 94 -4.13 -22.26 22.08
C GLY A 94 -2.84 -21.87 21.33
N GLN A 95 -1.98 -22.84 20.99
CA GLN A 95 -0.81 -22.62 20.14
C GLN A 95 -1.21 -22.23 18.70
N ILE A 96 -2.22 -22.89 18.12
CA ILE A 96 -2.73 -22.58 16.78
C ILE A 96 -3.36 -21.19 16.75
N GLU A 97 -4.16 -20.82 17.75
CA GLU A 97 -4.75 -19.47 17.85
C GLU A 97 -3.68 -18.38 17.98
N ALA A 98 -2.67 -18.59 18.84
CA ALA A 98 -1.54 -17.68 18.99
C ALA A 98 -0.74 -17.54 17.68
N SER A 99 -0.46 -18.64 16.99
CA SER A 99 0.23 -18.65 15.69
C SER A 99 -0.60 -17.97 14.60
N THR A 100 -1.93 -18.15 14.61
CA THR A 100 -2.85 -17.51 13.66
C THR A 100 -2.88 -16.00 13.88
N SER A 101 -2.99 -15.56 15.14
CA SER A 101 -2.93 -14.13 15.50
C SER A 101 -1.57 -13.49 15.17
N ALA A 102 -0.47 -14.24 15.25
CA ALA A 102 0.84 -13.78 14.80
C ALA A 102 0.90 -13.65 13.27
N ALA A 103 0.42 -14.66 12.52
CA ALA A 103 0.38 -14.62 11.06
C ALA A 103 -0.49 -13.45 10.53
N GLU A 104 -1.63 -13.18 11.16
CA GLU A 104 -2.47 -12.02 10.82
C GLU A 104 -1.76 -10.67 10.98
N LYS A 105 -0.87 -10.53 11.97
CA LYS A 105 -0.09 -9.29 12.16
C LYS A 105 0.91 -9.10 11.03
N TYR A 106 1.67 -10.13 10.70
CA TYR A 106 2.61 -10.09 9.57
C TYR A 106 1.89 -9.84 8.24
N LEU A 107 0.69 -10.36 8.03
CA LEU A 107 -0.10 -10.11 6.83
C LEU A 107 -0.50 -8.62 6.74
N LYS A 108 -0.94 -8.01 7.85
CA LYS A 108 -1.24 -6.56 7.94
C LYS A 108 0.02 -5.71 7.70
N GLU A 109 1.17 -6.11 8.22
CA GLU A 109 2.46 -5.43 7.96
C GLU A 109 2.87 -5.52 6.49
N LEU A 110 2.69 -6.69 5.85
CA LEU A 110 2.93 -6.87 4.42
C LEU A 110 2.00 -6.03 3.55
N ASP A 111 0.72 -5.88 3.91
CA ASP A 111 -0.21 -5.00 3.17
C ASP A 111 0.17 -3.52 3.28
N VAL A 112 0.68 -3.09 4.44
CA VAL A 112 1.24 -1.74 4.63
C VAL A 112 2.49 -1.54 3.78
N LEU A 113 3.44 -2.48 3.80
CA LEU A 113 4.67 -2.42 3.00
C LEU A 113 4.36 -2.43 1.49
N ARG A 114 3.39 -3.26 1.06
CA ARG A 114 2.93 -3.31 -0.33
C ARG A 114 2.31 -1.96 -0.77
N SER A 115 1.55 -1.32 0.11
CA SER A 115 0.96 0.00 -0.14
C SER A 115 2.00 1.13 -0.18
N GLN A 116 3.07 1.01 0.62
CA GLN A 116 4.22 1.93 0.55
C GLN A 116 5.02 1.72 -0.74
N LEU A 117 5.21 0.47 -1.17
CA LEU A 117 5.93 0.13 -2.40
C LEU A 117 5.20 0.67 -3.64
N THR A 118 3.88 0.52 -3.74
CA THR A 118 3.11 1.07 -4.87
C THR A 118 3.13 2.60 -4.90
N ALA A 119 3.05 3.27 -3.74
CA ALA A 119 3.19 4.72 -3.65
C ALA A 119 4.60 5.20 -4.05
N THR A 120 5.64 4.48 -3.65
CA THR A 120 7.04 4.78 -4.01
C THR A 120 7.28 4.55 -5.50
N GLN A 121 6.75 3.47 -6.07
CA GLN A 121 6.82 3.19 -7.50
C GLN A 121 6.16 4.31 -8.32
N ALA A 122 4.93 4.70 -7.97
CA ALA A 122 4.24 5.79 -8.66
C ALA A 122 4.99 7.14 -8.57
N MET A 123 5.69 7.40 -7.45
CA MET A 123 6.54 8.58 -7.29
C MET A 123 7.82 8.50 -8.15
N ALA A 124 8.44 7.33 -8.23
CA ALA A 124 9.61 7.08 -9.08
C ALA A 124 9.25 7.22 -10.57
N ASP A 125 8.11 6.67 -11.00
CA ASP A 125 7.62 6.77 -12.37
C ASP A 125 7.31 8.23 -12.75
N ALA A 126 6.63 8.96 -11.87
CA ALA A 126 6.37 10.40 -12.07
C ALA A 126 7.68 11.22 -12.13
N SER A 127 8.67 10.88 -11.30
CA SER A 127 10.00 11.50 -11.34
C SER A 127 10.74 11.19 -12.63
N ALA A 128 10.69 9.96 -13.12
CA ALA A 128 11.30 9.56 -14.39
C ALA A 128 10.69 10.30 -15.59
N VAL A 129 9.36 10.41 -15.65
CA VAL A 129 8.65 11.20 -16.67
C VAL A 129 9.04 12.69 -16.59
N SER A 130 9.13 13.25 -15.38
CA SER A 130 9.57 14.64 -15.19
C SER A 130 11.02 14.86 -15.64
N ALA A 131 11.92 13.90 -15.36
CA ALA A 131 13.32 13.97 -15.77
C ALA A 131 13.48 13.88 -17.30
N GLN A 132 12.73 12.99 -17.96
CA GLN A 132 12.69 12.92 -19.43
C GLN A 132 12.15 14.21 -20.06
N SER A 133 11.10 14.81 -19.48
CA SER A 133 10.56 16.09 -19.94
C SER A 133 11.59 17.22 -19.81
N ALA A 134 12.29 17.31 -18.67
CA ALA A 134 13.37 18.27 -18.47
C ALA A 134 14.54 18.05 -19.44
N GLN A 135 14.94 16.79 -19.69
CA GLN A 135 15.97 16.45 -20.67
C GLN A 135 15.60 16.91 -22.08
N LEU A 136 14.35 16.70 -22.50
CA LEU A 136 13.84 17.17 -23.80
C LEU A 136 13.86 18.71 -23.90
N GLN A 137 13.52 19.41 -22.82
CA GLN A 137 13.64 20.88 -22.77
C GLN A 137 15.10 21.34 -22.90
N CYS A 138 16.03 20.72 -22.16
CA CYS A 138 17.46 21.01 -22.29
C CYS A 138 17.99 20.76 -23.71
N LEU A 139 17.58 19.68 -24.37
CA LEU A 139 17.94 19.40 -25.76
C LEU A 139 17.35 20.42 -26.75
N SER A 140 16.16 20.97 -26.48
CA SER A 140 15.59 22.05 -27.28
C SER A 140 16.36 23.37 -27.11
N LEU A 141 16.71 23.73 -25.87
CA LEU A 141 17.48 24.94 -25.57
C LEU A 141 18.90 24.87 -26.12
N LEU A 142 19.52 23.68 -26.12
CA LEU A 142 20.84 23.47 -26.71
C LEU A 142 20.83 23.77 -28.22
N LYS A 143 19.81 23.29 -28.96
CA LYS A 143 19.66 23.58 -30.39
C LYS A 143 19.47 25.08 -30.66
N GLU A 144 18.62 25.75 -29.88
CA GLU A 144 18.45 27.21 -30.02
C GLU A 144 19.77 27.94 -29.74
N LEU A 145 20.54 27.51 -28.73
CA LEU A 145 21.85 28.10 -28.42
C LEU A 145 22.85 27.92 -29.57
N ASP A 146 22.90 26.73 -30.19
CA ASP A 146 23.75 26.46 -31.36
C ASP A 146 23.35 27.31 -32.57
N GLU A 147 22.05 27.46 -32.84
CA GLU A 147 21.52 28.35 -33.88
C GLU A 147 21.93 29.82 -33.63
N LYS A 148 21.73 30.33 -32.40
CA LYS A 148 22.13 31.70 -32.03
C LYS A 148 23.64 31.91 -32.10
N ASN A 149 24.44 30.91 -31.76
CA ASN A 149 25.90 30.94 -31.85
C ASN A 149 26.38 30.97 -33.33
N SER A 150 25.68 30.28 -34.23
CA SER A 150 25.99 30.36 -35.68
C SER A 150 25.67 31.74 -36.27
N LEU A 151 24.51 32.31 -35.93
CA LEU A 151 24.13 33.67 -36.32
C LEU A 151 25.09 34.72 -35.75
N LEU A 152 25.55 34.56 -34.51
CA LEU A 152 26.51 35.48 -33.89
C LEU A 152 27.84 35.52 -34.67
N LYS A 153 28.35 34.37 -35.12
CA LYS A 153 29.56 34.28 -35.95
C LYS A 153 29.38 34.89 -37.35
N GLU A 154 28.19 34.78 -37.94
CA GLU A 154 27.88 35.49 -39.19
C GLU A 154 27.90 37.00 -38.97
N HIS A 155 27.27 37.49 -37.90
CA HIS A 155 27.29 38.91 -37.55
C HIS A 155 28.71 39.42 -37.26
N GLU A 156 29.53 38.67 -36.52
CA GLU A 156 30.95 38.98 -36.28
C GLU A 156 31.73 39.10 -37.59
N SER A 157 31.56 38.13 -38.50
CA SER A 157 32.18 38.14 -39.84
C SER A 157 31.76 39.37 -40.66
N ARG A 158 30.48 39.77 -40.58
CA ARG A 158 29.96 40.97 -41.25
C ARG A 158 30.49 42.26 -40.65
N VAL A 159 30.72 42.31 -39.33
CA VAL A 159 31.34 43.46 -38.66
C VAL A 159 32.81 43.59 -39.05
N LEU A 160 33.56 42.49 -39.15
CA LEU A 160 34.94 42.49 -39.66
C LEU A 160 35.01 43.03 -41.10
N MET A 161 34.17 42.52 -42.01
CA MET A 161 34.07 43.02 -43.39
C MET A 161 33.75 44.52 -43.46
N LEU A 162 32.88 45.03 -42.57
CA LEU A 162 32.56 46.46 -42.50
C LEU A 162 33.70 47.31 -41.92
N ALA A 163 34.50 46.76 -41.00
CA ALA A 163 35.69 47.43 -40.49
C ALA A 163 36.75 47.58 -41.60
N GLU A 164 37.02 46.53 -42.38
CA GLU A 164 37.92 46.57 -43.54
C GLU A 164 37.45 47.60 -44.60
N GLN A 165 36.14 47.67 -44.85
CA GLN A 165 35.55 48.72 -45.71
C GLN A 165 35.75 50.14 -45.14
N PHE A 166 35.60 50.31 -43.83
CA PHE A 166 35.84 51.60 -43.18
C PHE A 166 37.31 52.02 -43.28
N ASP A 167 38.24 51.11 -43.04
CA ASP A 167 39.69 51.36 -43.13
C ASP A 167 40.11 51.76 -44.55
N SER A 168 39.62 51.05 -45.57
CA SER A 168 39.88 51.42 -46.98
C SER A 168 39.31 52.80 -47.34
N LEU A 169 38.08 53.12 -46.92
CA LEU A 169 37.49 54.45 -47.10
C LEU A 169 38.27 55.56 -46.35
N GLN A 170 38.84 55.24 -45.18
CA GLN A 170 39.69 56.17 -44.44
C GLN A 170 41.00 56.45 -45.18
N MET A 171 41.64 55.42 -45.76
CA MET A 171 42.84 55.59 -46.59
C MET A 171 42.55 56.43 -47.85
N ASP A 172 41.44 56.15 -48.55
CA ASP A 172 40.99 56.93 -49.71
C ASP A 172 40.73 58.39 -49.35
N LEU A 173 40.08 58.65 -48.21
CA LEU A 173 39.80 60.00 -47.73
C LEU A 173 41.09 60.76 -47.37
N GLN A 174 42.10 60.06 -46.83
CA GLN A 174 43.43 60.63 -46.58
C GLN A 174 44.19 60.92 -47.87
N ALA A 175 44.14 60.02 -48.87
CA ALA A 175 44.71 60.24 -50.19
C ALA A 175 44.07 61.44 -50.91
N ARG A 176 42.73 61.56 -50.86
CA ARG A 176 41.99 62.72 -51.39
C ARG A 176 42.35 64.02 -50.69
N LYS A 177 42.55 64.02 -49.36
CA LYS A 177 43.04 65.21 -48.62
C LYS A 177 44.42 65.66 -49.10
N SER A 178 45.35 64.73 -49.29
CA SER A 178 46.69 65.03 -49.82
C SER A 178 46.64 65.57 -51.25
N SER A 179 45.86 64.94 -52.13
CA SER A 179 45.64 65.39 -53.51
C SER A 179 44.97 66.77 -53.56
N GLN A 180 43.96 67.03 -52.73
CA GLN A 180 43.30 68.34 -52.64
C GLN A 180 44.26 69.43 -52.14
N LYS A 181 45.14 69.11 -51.18
CA LYS A 181 46.18 70.05 -50.74
C LYS A 181 47.14 70.38 -51.88
N GLN A 182 47.67 69.36 -52.56
CA GLN A 182 48.55 69.55 -53.71
C GLN A 182 47.88 70.37 -54.81
N LEU A 183 46.58 70.13 -55.09
CA LEU A 183 45.81 70.91 -56.05
C LEU A 183 45.64 72.38 -55.61
N LYS A 184 45.45 72.65 -54.32
CA LYS A 184 45.42 74.03 -53.80
C LYS A 184 46.78 74.71 -53.93
N ASP A 185 47.88 74.01 -53.62
CA ASP A 185 49.24 74.54 -53.75
C ASP A 185 49.60 74.79 -55.24
N GLU A 186 49.11 73.95 -56.14
CA GLU A 186 49.21 74.08 -57.60
C GLU A 186 48.41 75.27 -58.11
N VAL A 187 47.12 75.38 -57.73
CA VAL A 187 46.25 76.52 -58.08
C VAL A 187 46.84 77.82 -57.55
N ALA A 188 47.31 77.88 -56.31
CA ALA A 188 47.96 79.07 -55.76
C ALA A 188 49.32 79.40 -56.41
N ARG A 189 49.93 78.48 -57.19
CA ARG A 189 51.04 78.80 -58.09
C ARG A 189 50.52 79.37 -59.39
N VAL A 190 49.60 78.68 -60.06
CA VAL A 190 48.99 79.13 -61.32
C VAL A 190 48.29 80.49 -61.17
N GLU A 191 47.62 80.76 -60.05
CA GLU A 191 47.04 82.07 -59.72
C GLU A 191 48.09 83.17 -59.60
N ARG A 192 49.29 82.88 -59.06
CA ARG A 192 50.41 83.84 -59.05
C ARG A 192 51.01 84.03 -60.43
N ASP A 193 51.18 82.94 -61.19
CA ASP A 193 51.69 82.99 -62.56
C ASP A 193 50.72 83.77 -63.47
N ILE A 194 49.41 83.57 -63.30
CA ILE A 194 48.34 84.34 -63.95
C ILE A 194 48.34 85.79 -63.43
N MET A 195 48.45 86.04 -62.13
CA MET A 195 48.47 87.42 -61.60
C MET A 195 49.70 88.20 -62.08
N GLU A 196 50.84 87.54 -62.27
CA GLU A 196 52.04 88.13 -62.87
C GLU A 196 51.84 88.35 -64.39
N ALA A 197 51.25 87.39 -65.10
CA ALA A 197 50.90 87.53 -66.52
C ALA A 197 49.82 88.60 -66.77
N VAL A 198 48.86 88.73 -65.86
CA VAL A 198 47.85 89.77 -65.82
C VAL A 198 48.50 91.09 -65.47
N ALA A 199 49.34 91.23 -64.46
CA ALA A 199 50.06 92.49 -64.21
C ALA A 199 50.91 92.94 -65.43
N LYS A 200 51.45 91.98 -66.21
CA LYS A 200 52.10 92.23 -67.52
C LYS A 200 51.12 92.58 -68.64
N ALA A 201 49.89 92.07 -68.60
CA ALA A 201 48.82 92.28 -69.59
C ALA A 201 47.77 93.36 -69.18
N GLU A 202 47.83 93.90 -67.97
CA GLU A 202 46.99 94.97 -67.42
C GLU A 202 47.60 96.34 -67.75
N ALA A 203 48.90 96.33 -68.07
CA ALA A 203 49.50 97.28 -69.03
C ALA A 203 48.86 97.22 -70.44
N ALA A 204 47.94 96.27 -70.70
CA ALA A 204 47.30 96.01 -72.01
C ALA A 204 45.79 95.63 -71.95
N LYS A 205 45.02 96.28 -71.03
CA LYS A 205 43.54 96.47 -71.01
C LYS A 205 42.62 95.42 -70.36
N ASP A 206 41.67 95.96 -69.58
CA ASP A 206 40.41 95.32 -69.15
C ASP A 206 39.52 94.87 -70.32
N CYS A 207 38.97 93.65 -70.28
CA CYS A 207 37.68 93.33 -70.94
C CYS A 207 37.00 91.99 -70.55
N GLU A 208 37.70 91.03 -69.94
CA GLU A 208 37.19 89.62 -69.91
C GLU A 208 36.35 89.25 -68.66
N LEU A 209 36.38 90.04 -67.58
CA LEU A 209 35.56 89.80 -66.37
C LEU A 209 34.05 89.86 -66.62
N ARG A 210 33.61 90.33 -67.79
CA ARG A 210 32.19 90.31 -68.22
C ARG A 210 31.76 88.98 -68.83
N LYS A 211 32.68 88.11 -69.28
CA LYS A 211 32.35 86.82 -69.93
C LYS A 211 32.10 85.67 -68.93
N MET A 212 32.85 85.58 -67.83
CA MET A 212 32.70 84.45 -66.90
C MET A 212 31.36 84.43 -66.14
N LEU A 213 30.61 85.53 -66.12
CA LEU A 213 29.25 85.57 -65.56
C LEU A 213 28.22 84.86 -66.47
N GLU A 214 28.55 84.65 -67.76
CA GLU A 214 27.70 83.96 -68.74
C GLU A 214 27.99 82.45 -68.84
N GLU A 215 29.06 81.94 -68.22
CA GLU A 215 29.46 80.52 -68.29
C GLU A 215 28.84 79.61 -67.21
N ILE A 216 28.08 80.14 -66.25
CA ILE A 216 27.27 79.30 -65.33
C ILE A 216 26.04 78.79 -66.09
N SER A 217 26.28 77.76 -66.91
CA SER A 217 25.29 77.21 -67.83
C SER A 217 24.05 76.67 -67.09
N PRO A 218 22.82 77.03 -67.51
CA PRO A 218 21.59 76.55 -66.88
C PRO A 218 21.43 75.02 -66.94
N LYS A 219 22.16 74.33 -67.83
CA LYS A 219 22.19 72.85 -67.88
C LYS A 219 22.68 72.23 -66.57
N ASN A 220 23.68 72.82 -65.91
CA ASN A 220 24.21 72.30 -64.65
C ASN A 220 23.21 72.46 -63.49
N LEU A 221 22.46 73.57 -63.48
CA LEU A 221 21.32 73.78 -62.57
C LEU A 221 20.19 72.76 -62.82
N GLU A 222 19.91 72.45 -64.08
CA GLU A 222 18.84 71.52 -64.46
C GLU A 222 19.20 70.04 -64.16
N GLU A 223 20.46 69.64 -64.35
CA GLU A 223 20.96 68.33 -63.92
C GLU A 223 20.98 68.17 -62.39
N MET A 224 21.39 69.22 -61.67
CA MET A 224 21.36 69.24 -60.21
C MET A 224 19.93 69.16 -59.65
N ASN A 225 18.96 69.84 -60.28
CA ASN A 225 17.54 69.71 -59.93
C ASN A 225 16.97 68.29 -60.19
N LYS A 226 17.37 67.64 -61.29
CA LYS A 226 16.98 66.23 -61.57
C LYS A 226 17.53 65.29 -60.51
N LEU A 227 18.78 65.49 -60.07
CA LEU A 227 19.39 64.71 -58.99
C LEU A 227 18.67 64.92 -57.64
N LEU A 228 18.25 66.16 -57.36
CA LEU A 228 17.49 66.51 -56.16
C LEU A 228 16.16 65.75 -56.10
N ALA A 229 15.39 65.76 -57.19
CA ALA A 229 14.09 65.08 -57.28
C ALA A 229 14.19 63.56 -57.05
N VAL A 230 15.27 62.92 -57.51
CA VAL A 230 15.53 61.50 -57.22
C VAL A 230 15.82 61.27 -55.73
N LYS A 231 16.54 62.20 -55.08
CA LYS A 231 16.82 62.12 -53.63
C LYS A 231 15.57 62.35 -52.79
N ASP A 232 14.69 63.26 -53.18
CA ASP A 232 13.41 63.47 -52.48
C ASP A 232 12.50 62.23 -52.54
N GLU A 233 12.49 61.52 -53.67
CA GLU A 233 11.76 60.25 -53.85
C GLU A 233 12.38 59.10 -53.02
N GLU A 234 13.71 58.99 -52.93
CA GLU A 234 14.38 58.06 -52.02
C GLU A 234 14.05 58.36 -50.54
N ILE A 235 14.04 59.65 -50.16
CA ILE A 235 13.67 60.11 -48.81
C ILE A 235 12.19 59.78 -48.50
N ALA A 236 11.29 59.87 -49.49
CA ALA A 236 9.90 59.49 -49.33
C ALA A 236 9.75 57.99 -49.03
N LYS A 237 10.42 57.12 -49.81
CA LYS A 237 10.42 55.66 -49.60
C LYS A 237 10.94 55.26 -48.24
N LEU A 238 12.09 55.81 -47.83
CA LEU A 238 12.67 55.55 -46.50
C LEU A 238 11.73 55.98 -45.36
N LYS A 239 11.01 57.10 -45.51
CA LYS A 239 10.01 57.55 -44.51
C LYS A 239 8.83 56.58 -44.41
N ASP A 240 8.39 55.99 -45.52
CA ASP A 240 7.29 55.01 -45.52
C ASP A 240 7.74 53.65 -44.96
N GLU A 241 8.95 53.18 -45.28
CA GLU A 241 9.55 51.97 -44.67
C GLU A 241 9.72 52.10 -43.15
N ILE A 242 10.18 53.26 -42.67
CA ILE A 242 10.24 53.60 -41.24
C ILE A 242 8.84 53.58 -40.61
N ARG A 243 7.81 54.09 -41.30
CA ARG A 243 6.42 54.09 -40.81
C ARG A 243 5.88 52.66 -40.69
N ILE A 244 6.11 51.82 -41.70
CA ILE A 244 5.69 50.40 -41.71
C ILE A 244 6.40 49.62 -40.61
N SER A 245 7.72 49.77 -40.49
CA SER A 245 8.52 49.12 -39.46
C SER A 245 8.12 49.57 -38.05
N SER A 246 7.88 50.86 -37.84
CA SER A 246 7.38 51.41 -36.57
C SER A 246 5.99 50.85 -36.20
N PHE A 247 5.08 50.70 -37.17
CA PHE A 247 3.79 50.04 -36.95
C PHE A 247 3.96 48.56 -36.56
N HIS A 248 4.82 47.82 -37.26
CA HIS A 248 5.12 46.42 -36.95
C HIS A 248 5.68 46.26 -35.53
N TRP A 249 6.68 47.06 -35.15
CA TRP A 249 7.25 47.05 -33.80
C TRP A 249 6.21 47.39 -32.74
N LYS A 250 5.39 48.43 -32.95
CA LYS A 250 4.31 48.81 -32.03
C LYS A 250 3.27 47.70 -31.86
N GLN A 251 2.95 46.97 -32.92
CA GLN A 251 2.04 45.82 -32.85
C GLN A 251 2.69 44.64 -32.12
N LYS A 252 3.98 44.37 -32.36
CA LYS A 252 4.71 43.29 -31.69
C LYS A 252 4.83 43.55 -30.18
N THR A 253 5.10 44.79 -29.76
CA THR A 253 5.10 45.16 -28.33
C THR A 253 3.76 44.85 -27.67
N LYS A 254 2.64 45.26 -28.27
CA LYS A 254 1.29 44.97 -27.74
C LYS A 254 0.99 43.47 -27.64
N GLU A 255 1.46 42.67 -28.59
CA GLU A 255 1.30 41.21 -28.55
C GLU A 255 2.06 40.61 -27.36
N MET A 256 3.32 41.02 -27.16
CA MET A 256 4.14 40.56 -26.04
C MET A 256 3.56 40.99 -24.68
N GLU A 257 3.08 42.24 -24.56
CA GLU A 257 2.38 42.74 -23.38
C GLU A 257 1.13 41.90 -23.05
N ALA A 258 0.32 41.56 -24.06
CA ALA A 258 -0.87 40.73 -23.90
C ALA A 258 -0.53 39.29 -23.46
N GLN A 259 0.59 38.72 -23.94
CA GLN A 259 1.09 37.42 -23.48
C GLN A 259 1.54 37.47 -22.00
N ILE A 260 2.35 38.46 -21.62
CA ILE A 260 2.80 38.66 -20.23
C ILE A 260 1.60 38.77 -19.28
N GLU A 261 0.62 39.60 -19.65
CA GLU A 261 -0.61 39.78 -18.86
C GLU A 261 -1.46 38.50 -18.78
N LYS A 262 -1.49 37.66 -19.82
CA LYS A 262 -2.13 36.35 -19.79
C LYS A 262 -1.42 35.38 -18.82
N HIS A 263 -0.10 35.32 -18.84
CA HIS A 263 0.69 34.52 -17.90
C HIS A 263 0.47 34.98 -16.45
N ARG A 264 0.52 36.30 -16.21
CA ARG A 264 0.28 36.90 -14.88
C ARG A 264 -1.08 36.50 -14.28
N ARG A 265 -2.14 36.38 -15.10
CA ARG A 265 -3.46 35.90 -14.65
C ARG A 265 -3.47 34.41 -14.33
N ALA A 266 -2.84 33.58 -15.18
CA ALA A 266 -2.73 32.15 -14.95
C ALA A 266 -1.99 31.84 -13.64
N ASP A 267 -0.90 32.56 -13.36
CA ASP A 267 -0.14 32.43 -12.10
C ASP A 267 -0.98 32.83 -10.88
N GLN A 268 -1.81 33.88 -11.00
CA GLN A 268 -2.73 34.28 -9.93
C GLN A 268 -3.83 33.23 -9.68
N GLU A 269 -4.34 32.55 -10.71
CA GLU A 269 -5.25 31.42 -10.54
C GLU A 269 -4.55 30.21 -9.91
N LEU A 270 -3.35 29.88 -10.37
CA LEU A 270 -2.57 28.76 -9.85
C LEU A 270 -2.24 28.99 -8.37
N LYS A 271 -1.82 30.20 -7.99
CA LYS A 271 -1.60 30.61 -6.59
C LYS A 271 -2.86 30.45 -5.72
N LYS A 272 -4.05 30.81 -6.24
CA LYS A 272 -5.34 30.57 -5.54
C LYS A 272 -5.62 29.07 -5.35
N ARG A 273 -5.32 28.24 -6.35
CA ARG A 273 -5.49 26.77 -6.26
C ARG A 273 -4.51 26.15 -5.26
N VAL A 274 -3.25 26.58 -5.26
CA VAL A 274 -2.22 26.14 -4.29
C VAL A 274 -2.66 26.46 -2.86
N LEU A 275 -3.04 27.71 -2.56
CA LEU A 275 -3.52 28.11 -1.23
C LEU A 275 -4.74 27.27 -0.76
N LYS A 276 -5.67 26.95 -1.68
CA LYS A 276 -6.80 26.08 -1.37
C LYS A 276 -6.36 24.64 -1.06
N MET A 277 -5.38 24.12 -1.79
CA MET A 277 -4.82 22.79 -1.57
C MET A 277 -4.07 22.71 -0.23
N GLU A 278 -3.27 23.73 0.10
CA GLU A 278 -2.56 23.86 1.37
C GLU A 278 -3.53 23.87 2.56
N PHE A 279 -4.65 24.60 2.45
CA PHE A 279 -5.70 24.60 3.47
C PHE A 279 -6.30 23.20 3.67
N CYS A 280 -6.72 22.53 2.59
CA CYS A 280 -7.28 21.18 2.66
C CYS A 280 -6.26 20.16 3.24
N LEU A 281 -4.98 20.30 2.90
CA LEU A 281 -3.90 19.46 3.43
C LEU A 281 -3.64 19.73 4.93
N GLN A 282 -3.70 20.99 5.37
CA GLN A 282 -3.62 21.35 6.79
C GLN A 282 -4.82 20.82 7.57
N GLU A 283 -6.03 20.90 7.01
CA GLU A 283 -7.23 20.34 7.60
C GLU A 283 -7.12 18.82 7.74
N ALA A 284 -6.77 18.10 6.67
CA ALA A 284 -6.57 16.65 6.68
C ALA A 284 -5.55 16.23 7.75
N ARG A 285 -4.39 16.90 7.83
CA ARG A 285 -3.38 16.70 8.89
C ARG A 285 -3.97 16.92 10.29
N SER A 286 -4.85 17.89 10.47
CA SER A 286 -5.53 18.13 11.75
C SER A 286 -6.51 17.00 12.12
N GLN A 287 -7.21 16.45 11.13
CA GLN A 287 -8.13 15.31 11.29
C GLN A 287 -7.34 14.03 11.62
N THR A 288 -6.24 13.75 10.92
CA THR A 288 -5.33 12.63 11.26
C THR A 288 -4.86 12.70 12.71
N ARG A 289 -4.43 13.87 13.20
CA ARG A 289 -4.05 14.08 14.61
C ARG A 289 -5.21 13.94 15.60
N LYS A 290 -6.47 14.13 15.18
CA LYS A 290 -7.65 13.83 16.01
C LYS A 290 -7.87 12.31 16.09
N LEU A 291 -7.85 11.63 14.94
CA LEU A 291 -8.00 10.18 14.85
C LEU A 291 -6.90 9.43 15.62
N GLN A 292 -5.65 9.85 15.49
CA GLN A 292 -4.53 9.28 16.26
C GLN A 292 -4.78 9.35 17.77
N ARG A 293 -5.21 10.52 18.30
CA ARG A 293 -5.57 10.68 19.71
C ARG A 293 -6.83 9.92 20.14
N VAL A 294 -7.69 9.52 19.20
CA VAL A 294 -8.82 8.62 19.49
C VAL A 294 -8.30 7.18 19.56
N GLY A 295 -7.47 6.76 18.60
CA GLY A 295 -6.77 5.47 18.61
C GLY A 295 -5.98 5.23 19.90
N GLU A 296 -5.13 6.17 20.29
CA GLU A 296 -4.36 6.10 21.55
C GLU A 296 -5.24 5.98 22.80
N ARG A 297 -6.48 6.51 22.78
CA ARG A 297 -7.44 6.35 23.89
C ARG A 297 -8.11 4.98 23.86
N SER A 298 -8.53 4.49 22.69
CA SER A 298 -9.07 3.13 22.56
C SER A 298 -8.02 2.08 22.91
N ASP A 299 -6.76 2.26 22.51
CA ASP A 299 -5.67 1.34 22.84
C ASP A 299 -5.39 1.29 24.35
N LYS A 300 -5.43 2.45 25.02
CA LYS A 300 -5.35 2.53 26.49
C LYS A 300 -6.52 1.81 27.18
N ALA A 301 -7.75 2.04 26.72
CA ALA A 301 -8.93 1.37 27.27
C ALA A 301 -8.91 -0.16 27.02
N ILE A 302 -8.48 -0.61 25.85
CA ILE A 302 -8.30 -2.03 25.53
C ILE A 302 -7.21 -2.65 26.40
N LYS A 303 -6.11 -1.93 26.64
CA LYS A 303 -5.06 -2.39 27.56
C LYS A 303 -5.58 -2.51 28.99
N GLU A 304 -6.27 -1.49 29.50
CA GLU A 304 -6.85 -1.51 30.85
C GLU A 304 -7.85 -2.66 31.01
N LEU A 305 -8.70 -2.93 30.01
CA LEU A 305 -9.60 -4.09 30.04
C LEU A 305 -8.87 -5.43 30.05
N ARG A 306 -7.71 -5.56 29.37
CA ARG A 306 -6.86 -6.75 29.46
C ARG A 306 -6.21 -6.88 30.84
N ASP A 307 -5.73 -5.80 31.42
CA ASP A 307 -5.11 -5.78 32.74
C ASP A 307 -6.16 -6.10 33.84
N GLN A 308 -7.41 -5.62 33.68
CA GLN A 308 -8.57 -6.00 34.52
C GLN A 308 -8.98 -7.48 34.34
N LEU A 309 -8.83 -8.05 33.14
CA LEU A 309 -9.08 -9.48 32.91
C LEU A 309 -8.01 -10.33 33.59
N ALA A 310 -6.74 -9.98 33.43
CA ALA A 310 -5.61 -10.67 34.04
C ALA A 310 -5.68 -10.64 35.57
N THR A 311 -5.95 -9.47 36.17
CA THR A 311 -6.12 -9.35 37.64
C THR A 311 -7.32 -10.14 38.17
N LYS A 312 -8.43 -10.23 37.45
CA LYS A 312 -9.53 -11.15 37.81
C LYS A 312 -9.15 -12.62 37.69
N GLN A 313 -8.36 -12.99 36.68
CA GLN A 313 -7.87 -14.35 36.49
C GLN A 313 -6.90 -14.77 37.60
N GLN A 314 -6.16 -13.81 38.17
CA GLN A 314 -5.23 -14.03 39.29
C GLN A 314 -5.92 -13.98 40.66
N GLY A 315 -6.92 -13.09 40.86
CA GLY A 315 -7.74 -13.06 42.08
C GLY A 315 -8.70 -14.25 42.22
N ALA A 316 -9.10 -14.89 41.11
CA ALA A 316 -9.90 -16.11 41.13
C ALA A 316 -9.15 -17.34 41.70
N ALA A 317 -7.84 -17.25 41.93
CA ALA A 317 -7.05 -18.31 42.55
C ALA A 317 -7.25 -18.44 44.08
N GLU A 318 -7.76 -17.41 44.76
CA GLU A 318 -7.93 -17.39 46.23
C GLU A 318 -9.37 -17.32 46.73
N SER A 319 -10.38 -17.22 45.86
CA SER A 319 -11.80 -17.28 46.26
C SER A 319 -12.69 -18.02 45.28
N CYS A 320 -12.31 -19.23 44.87
CA CYS A 320 -13.20 -20.14 44.15
C CYS A 320 -14.17 -20.86 45.10
N GLU A 321 -15.11 -20.10 45.66
CA GLU A 321 -16.38 -20.71 46.07
C GLU A 321 -17.13 -21.12 44.80
N LYS A 322 -17.49 -22.41 44.68
CA LYS A 322 -18.14 -22.96 43.48
C LYS A 322 -19.58 -22.46 43.36
N GLN A 323 -19.79 -21.23 42.90
CA GLN A 323 -21.08 -20.85 42.34
C GLN A 323 -21.29 -21.59 41.02
N ASN A 324 -22.22 -22.54 41.04
CA ASN A 324 -22.56 -23.34 39.87
C ASN A 324 -23.08 -22.40 38.77
N PHE A 325 -22.47 -22.45 37.59
CA PHE A 325 -22.87 -21.65 36.42
C PHE A 325 -24.37 -21.74 36.12
N TRP A 326 -24.94 -22.93 36.32
CA TRP A 326 -26.37 -23.26 36.22
C TRP A 326 -27.30 -22.45 37.13
N GLU A 327 -26.79 -21.90 38.24
CA GLU A 327 -27.57 -21.10 39.19
C GLU A 327 -27.57 -19.60 38.89
N SER A 328 -26.68 -19.14 38.00
CA SER A 328 -26.60 -17.75 37.56
C SER A 328 -27.94 -17.25 37.02
N SER A 329 -28.42 -16.13 37.54
CA SER A 329 -29.67 -15.50 37.10
C SER A 329 -29.70 -15.24 35.58
N ARG A 330 -28.53 -15.00 34.96
CA ARG A 330 -28.41 -14.83 33.50
C ARG A 330 -28.69 -16.12 32.74
N PHE A 331 -28.21 -17.26 33.25
CA PHE A 331 -28.48 -18.57 32.66
C PHE A 331 -29.96 -18.95 32.81
N LYS A 332 -30.55 -18.72 33.99
CA LYS A 332 -31.99 -18.91 34.26
C LYS A 332 -32.88 -18.08 33.33
N ILE A 333 -32.52 -16.82 33.08
CA ILE A 333 -33.23 -15.96 32.11
C ILE A 333 -33.12 -16.52 30.68
N LEU A 334 -31.93 -16.97 30.26
CA LEU A 334 -31.73 -17.51 28.91
C LEU A 334 -32.56 -18.79 28.69
N VAL A 335 -32.55 -19.72 29.64
CA VAL A 335 -33.38 -20.94 29.60
C VAL A 335 -34.87 -20.59 29.60
N SER A 336 -35.30 -19.63 30.43
CA SER A 336 -36.70 -19.17 30.45
C SER A 336 -37.13 -18.58 29.10
N MET A 337 -36.28 -17.80 28.44
CA MET A 337 -36.56 -17.24 27.11
C MET A 337 -36.58 -18.32 26.02
N SER A 338 -35.62 -19.25 26.02
CA SER A 338 -35.62 -20.39 25.09
C SER A 338 -36.87 -21.27 25.25
N MET A 339 -37.34 -21.48 26.49
CA MET A 339 -38.57 -22.24 26.73
C MET A 339 -39.83 -21.48 26.28
N LEU A 340 -39.86 -20.15 26.43
CA LEU A 340 -40.96 -19.31 25.94
C LEU A 340 -41.05 -19.33 24.40
N VAL A 341 -39.89 -19.31 23.72
CA VAL A 341 -39.79 -19.47 22.27
C VAL A 341 -40.29 -20.86 21.82
N LEU A 342 -39.89 -21.94 22.51
CA LEU A 342 -40.37 -23.29 22.21
C LEU A 342 -41.89 -23.42 22.43
N VAL A 343 -42.44 -22.82 23.49
CA VAL A 343 -43.89 -22.79 23.75
C VAL A 343 -44.64 -22.04 22.65
N LEU A 344 -44.11 -20.92 22.15
CA LEU A 344 -44.69 -20.19 21.01
C LEU A 344 -44.69 -21.05 19.73
N PHE A 345 -43.57 -21.69 19.39
CA PHE A 345 -43.50 -22.57 18.21
C PHE A 345 -44.40 -23.81 18.31
N SER A 346 -44.58 -24.38 19.51
CA SER A 346 -45.49 -25.52 19.74
C SER A 346 -46.98 -25.14 19.74
N LYS A 347 -47.33 -23.86 19.61
CA LYS A 347 -48.71 -23.36 19.49
C LYS A 347 -49.07 -22.94 18.05
N SER A 348 -48.19 -23.21 17.09
CA SER A 348 -48.35 -22.88 15.66
C SER A 348 -48.37 -24.10 14.74
N TYR A 349 -48.83 -25.25 15.27
CA TYR A 349 -49.14 -26.48 14.55
C TYR A 349 -50.49 -27.03 15.04
#